data_AF-A0A093Z4S8-F1
#
_entry.id   AF-A0A093Z4S8-F1
#
_cell.length_a   1.000
_cell.length_b   1.000
_cell.length_c   1.000
_cell.angle_alpha   90.00
_cell.angle_beta   90.00
_cell.angle_gamma   90.00
#
_symmetry.space_group_name_H-M   'P 1'
#
loop_
_entity.id
_entity.type
_entity.pdbx_description
1 polymer ?
#
loop_
_entity_poly.entity_id
_entity_poly.type
_entity_poly.pdbx_seq_one_letter_code
_entity_poly.pdbx_strand_id
1 'polypeptide(L)'
;ASAKKFPHFVLPLPREGQGAEIHLLQWTFPAPDTVTVLFTHLAEFKLRGEFAQPHTTITHHLELAAEKELVLVQGQVIENRGVTVDEAKFLLMCLQKFYGFGSESADRKRLLELFGRGDPAFKVEDLVEETEKIF
;
A
#
# COMPACT_ATOMS: atom_id res chain seq x y z
N ALA A 1 5.04 10.58 8.72
CA ALA A 1 5.10 10.05 10.11
C ALA A 1 4.44 8.67 10.21
N SER A 2 3.20 8.48 9.74
CA SER A 2 2.46 7.21 9.83
C SER A 2 3.17 6.03 9.15
N ALA A 3 3.76 6.21 7.97
CA ALA A 3 4.50 5.16 7.25
C ALA A 3 5.67 4.56 8.05
N LYS A 4 6.38 5.37 8.85
CA LYS A 4 7.47 4.87 9.71
C LYS A 4 6.94 4.11 10.93
N LYS A 5 5.77 4.50 11.45
CA LYS A 5 5.13 3.85 12.60
C LYS A 5 4.42 2.55 12.23
N PHE A 6 3.82 2.52 11.05
CA PHE A 6 3.07 1.39 10.51
C PHE A 6 3.59 1.09 9.09
N PRO A 7 4.77 0.45 8.98
CA PRO A 7 5.40 0.20 7.68
C PRO A 7 4.74 -0.93 6.89
N HIS A 8 3.82 -1.69 7.50
CA HIS A 8 3.11 -2.79 6.87
C HIS A 8 1.62 -2.51 6.89
N PHE A 9 0.95 -2.83 5.79
CA PHE A 9 -0.50 -2.84 5.70
C PHE A 9 -0.96 -3.85 4.65
N VAL A 10 -2.28 -4.03 4.54
CA VAL A 10 -2.88 -4.78 3.44
C VAL A 10 -3.87 -3.89 2.70
N LEU A 11 -4.00 -4.09 1.40
CA LEU A 11 -4.97 -3.37 0.57
C LEU A 11 -5.73 -4.35 -0.31
N PRO A 12 -7.06 -4.20 -0.44
CA PRO A 12 -7.85 -4.99 -1.36
C PRO A 12 -7.76 -4.41 -2.78
N LEU A 13 -7.63 -5.29 -3.76
CA LEU A 13 -7.81 -5.00 -5.18
C LEU A 13 -9.09 -5.71 -5.65
N PRO A 14 -10.14 -4.97 -6.04
CA PRO A 14 -11.37 -5.58 -6.55
C PRO A 14 -11.11 -6.44 -7.78
N ARG A 15 -11.71 -7.63 -7.83
CA ARG A 15 -11.70 -8.55 -8.96
C ARG A 15 -13.15 -8.83 -9.38
N GLU A 16 -13.44 -8.63 -10.65
CA GLU A 16 -14.80 -8.83 -11.18
C GLU A 16 -15.31 -10.25 -10.90
N GLY A 17 -16.43 -10.34 -10.17
CA GLY A 17 -17.08 -11.61 -9.84
C GLY A 17 -16.31 -12.52 -8.87
N GLN A 18 -15.17 -12.09 -8.33
CA GLN A 18 -14.29 -12.91 -7.47
C GLN A 18 -14.02 -12.29 -6.09
N GLY A 19 -14.65 -11.16 -5.78
CA GLY A 19 -14.43 -10.43 -4.54
C GLY A 19 -13.17 -9.55 -4.62
N ALA A 20 -12.41 -9.46 -3.53
CA ALA A 20 -11.17 -8.69 -3.50
C ALA A 20 -9.95 -9.58 -3.29
N GLU A 21 -8.92 -9.34 -4.10
CA GLU A 21 -7.60 -9.91 -3.88
C GLU A 21 -6.82 -9.04 -2.90
N ILE A 22 -6.19 -9.63 -1.89
CA ILE A 22 -5.47 -8.87 -0.86
C ILE A 22 -3.99 -8.79 -1.20
N HIS A 23 -3.45 -7.58 -1.19
CA HIS A 23 -2.06 -7.27 -1.43
C HIS A 23 -1.39 -6.75 -0.16
N LEU A 24 -0.22 -7.27 0.15
CA LEU A 24 0.66 -6.74 1.19
C LEU A 24 1.32 -5.46 0.68
N LEU A 25 1.23 -4.40 1.48
CA LEU A 25 1.93 -3.14 1.31
C LEU A 25 3.08 -3.08 2.31
N GLN A 26 4.30 -2.80 1.84
CA GLN A 26 5.47 -2.60 2.69
C GLN A 26 6.18 -1.29 2.36
N TRP A 27 6.31 -0.41 3.35
CA TRP A 27 7.17 0.76 3.31
C TRP A 27 8.60 0.38 3.66
N THR A 28 9.54 0.86 2.86
CA THR A 28 10.98 0.72 3.07
C THR A 28 11.66 2.08 2.94
N PHE A 29 12.75 2.26 3.68
CA PHE A 29 13.49 3.52 3.78
C PHE A 29 14.97 3.27 3.47
N PRO A 30 15.32 2.94 2.20
CA PRO A 30 16.66 2.49 1.83
C PRO A 30 17.74 3.58 1.94
N ALA A 31 17.36 4.85 1.89
CA ALA A 31 18.25 5.99 2.03
C ALA A 31 17.52 7.18 2.68
N PRO A 32 18.23 8.21 3.18
CA PRO A 32 17.60 9.38 3.82
C PRO A 32 16.52 10.06 2.95
N ASP A 33 16.79 10.20 1.65
CA ASP A 33 15.94 10.91 0.69
C ASP A 33 15.20 9.95 -0.26
N THR A 34 15.11 8.67 0.09
CA THR A 34 14.43 7.66 -0.74
C THR A 34 13.45 6.85 0.09
N VAL A 35 12.20 6.80 -0.36
CA VAL A 35 11.14 6.00 0.25
C VAL A 35 10.56 5.07 -0.80
N THR A 36 10.55 3.76 -0.54
CA THR A 36 10.03 2.77 -1.49
C THR A 36 8.86 2.01 -0.89
N VAL A 37 7.79 1.85 -1.67
CA VAL A 37 6.63 1.02 -1.34
C VAL A 37 6.65 -0.21 -2.22
N LEU A 38 6.49 -1.37 -1.60
CA LEU A 38 6.40 -2.65 -2.27
C LEU A 38 4.98 -3.18 -2.15
N PHE A 39 4.39 -3.61 -3.27
CA PHE A 39 3.14 -4.36 -3.29
C PHE A 39 3.40 -5.80 -3.72
N THR A 40 2.94 -6.73 -2.89
CA THR A 40 3.12 -8.17 -3.08
C THR A 40 1.78 -8.86 -2.88
N HIS A 41 1.48 -9.88 -3.67
CA HIS A 41 0.30 -10.72 -3.43
C HIS A 41 0.39 -11.35 -2.03
N LEU A 42 -0.65 -11.19 -1.20
CA LEU A 42 -0.61 -11.75 0.16
C LEU A 42 -0.51 -13.27 0.13
N ALA A 43 -1.15 -13.92 -0.86
CA ALA A 43 -1.04 -15.36 -1.07
C ALA A 43 0.40 -15.80 -1.40
N GLU A 44 1.10 -15.04 -2.24
CA GLU A 44 2.51 -15.31 -2.55
C GLU A 44 3.40 -15.11 -1.31
N PHE A 45 3.18 -14.04 -0.56
CA PHE A 45 3.91 -13.78 0.68
C PHE A 45 3.70 -14.90 1.71
N LYS A 46 2.47 -15.39 1.89
CA LYS A 46 2.18 -16.51 2.79
C LYS A 46 2.87 -17.80 2.37
N LEU A 47 3.05 -18.03 1.07
CA LEU A 47 3.69 -19.24 0.55
C LEU A 47 5.23 -19.17 0.60
N ARG A 48 5.81 -18.00 0.34
CA ARG A 48 7.26 -17.84 0.09
C ARG A 48 7.99 -17.02 1.14
N GLY A 49 7.28 -16.35 2.05
CA GLY A 49 7.87 -15.48 3.07
C GLY A 49 8.76 -14.42 2.46
N GLU A 50 10.00 -14.33 2.96
CA GLU A 50 11.02 -13.36 2.53
C GLU A 50 11.44 -13.51 1.06
N PHE A 51 11.17 -14.65 0.42
CA PHE A 51 11.45 -14.87 -1.00
C PHE A 51 10.31 -14.43 -1.93
N ALA A 52 9.20 -13.93 -1.37
CA ALA A 52 8.12 -13.38 -2.18
C ALA A 52 8.60 -12.11 -2.87
N GLN A 53 8.37 -12.03 -4.18
CA GLN A 53 8.76 -10.87 -4.95
C GLN A 53 7.58 -9.91 -5.08
N PRO A 54 7.78 -8.59 -4.95
CA PRO A 54 6.71 -7.64 -5.22
C PRO A 54 6.36 -7.63 -6.70
N HIS A 55 5.07 -7.46 -7.01
CA HIS A 55 4.62 -7.23 -8.39
C HIS A 55 4.74 -5.74 -8.77
N THR A 56 4.68 -4.84 -7.79
CA THR A 56 4.78 -3.39 -7.99
C THR A 56 5.74 -2.76 -7.00
N THR A 57 6.57 -1.84 -7.48
CA THR A 57 7.47 -1.01 -6.67
C THR A 57 7.22 0.46 -6.98
N ILE A 58 7.00 1.28 -5.95
CA ILE A 58 6.85 2.73 -6.07
C ILE A 58 7.95 3.41 -5.26
N THR A 59 8.79 4.21 -5.91
CA THR A 59 9.89 4.93 -5.27
C THR A 59 9.62 6.42 -5.30
N HIS A 60 9.72 7.05 -4.12
CA HIS A 60 9.64 8.48 -3.91
C HIS A 60 11.06 9.02 -3.71
N HIS A 61 11.41 10.00 -4.52
CA HIS A 61 12.67 10.72 -4.58
C HIS A 61 12.46 12.09 -3.91
N LEU A 62 13.05 12.27 -2.72
CA LEU A 62 12.85 13.42 -1.83
C LEU A 62 13.97 14.46 -1.92
N GLU A 63 14.97 14.24 -2.77
CA GLU A 63 16.18 15.07 -2.91
C GLU A 63 15.85 16.52 -3.26
N LEU A 64 14.72 16.75 -3.94
CA LEU A 64 14.24 18.08 -4.35
C LEU A 64 13.16 18.64 -3.39
N ALA A 65 12.77 17.90 -2.36
CA ALA A 65 11.61 18.26 -1.54
C ALA A 65 11.85 19.53 -0.71
N ALA A 66 13.05 19.69 -0.14
CA ALA A 66 13.38 20.84 0.71
C ALA A 66 13.65 22.12 -0.10
N GLU A 67 14.31 22.00 -1.25
CA GLU A 67 14.75 23.16 -2.04
C GLU A 67 13.72 23.61 -3.08
N LYS A 68 12.93 22.67 -3.63
CA LYS A 68 12.01 22.93 -4.74
C LYS A 68 10.56 22.56 -4.44
N GLU A 69 10.26 22.13 -3.22
CA GLU A 69 8.93 21.67 -2.80
C GLU A 69 8.36 20.58 -3.74
N LEU A 70 9.25 19.75 -4.31
CA LEU A 70 8.91 18.77 -5.34
C LEU A 70 9.39 17.38 -4.92
N VAL A 71 8.49 16.40 -5.00
CA VAL A 71 8.80 14.98 -4.85
C VAL A 71 8.56 14.29 -6.19
N LEU A 72 9.57 13.58 -6.69
CA LEU A 72 9.42 12.75 -7.90
C LEU A 72 9.02 11.34 -7.49
N VAL A 73 8.09 10.74 -8.23
CA VAL A 73 7.59 9.39 -7.96
C VAL A 73 7.75 8.54 -9.20
N GLN A 74 8.44 7.42 -9.05
CA GLN A 74 8.59 6.40 -10.08
C GLN A 74 7.82 5.14 -9.66
N GLY A 75 6.99 4.60 -10.56
CA GLY A 75 6.33 3.31 -10.38
C GLY A 75 6.80 2.29 -11.41
N GLN A 76 7.06 1.06 -10.97
CA GLN A 76 7.37 -0.08 -11.82
C GLN A 76 6.41 -1.22 -11.50
N VAL A 77 5.80 -1.79 -12.54
CA VAL A 77 4.96 -3.00 -12.46
C VAL A 77 5.67 -4.09 -13.25
N ILE A 78 5.87 -5.24 -12.64
CA ILE A 78 6.49 -6.39 -13.29
C ILE A 78 5.44 -7.08 -14.17
N GLU A 79 5.73 -7.20 -15.46
CA GLU A 79 4.85 -7.89 -16.41
C GLU A 79 4.61 -9.36 -16.00
N ASN A 80 3.44 -9.89 -16.37
CA ASN A 80 3.05 -11.28 -16.12
C ASN A 80 3.00 -11.68 -14.64
N ARG A 81 2.79 -10.72 -13.72
CA ARG A 81 2.59 -10.96 -12.28
C ARG A 81 1.14 -10.79 -11.82
N GLY A 82 0.18 -10.78 -12.75
CA GLY A 82 -1.26 -10.76 -12.42
C GLY A 82 -1.78 -9.42 -11.92
N VAL A 83 -1.04 -8.33 -12.13
CA VAL A 83 -1.47 -6.96 -11.81
C VAL A 83 -1.15 -6.06 -13.01
N THR A 84 -2.13 -5.28 -13.46
CA THR A 84 -1.96 -4.28 -14.53
C THR A 84 -1.43 -2.95 -13.97
N VAL A 85 -0.99 -2.06 -14.85
CA VAL A 85 -0.57 -0.70 -14.44
C VAL A 85 -1.72 0.08 -13.79
N ASP A 86 -2.94 -0.06 -14.28
CA ASP A 86 -4.08 0.67 -13.72
C ASP A 86 -4.51 0.11 -12.36
N GLU A 87 -4.41 -1.20 -12.16
CA GLU A 87 -4.59 -1.83 -10.84
C GLU A 87 -3.48 -1.41 -9.85
N ALA A 88 -2.25 -1.28 -10.32
CA ALA A 88 -1.16 -0.75 -9.49
C ALA A 88 -1.40 0.72 -9.09
N LYS A 89 -1.92 1.55 -10.00
CA LYS A 89 -2.34 2.93 -9.68
C LYS A 89 -3.47 2.93 -8.66
N PHE A 90 -4.43 2.02 -8.78
CA PHE A 90 -5.52 1.86 -7.82
C PHE A 90 -4.98 1.57 -6.41
N LEU A 91 -4.06 0.60 -6.27
CA LEU A 91 -3.40 0.31 -4.99
C LEU A 91 -2.65 1.53 -4.44
N LEU A 92 -1.98 2.30 -5.29
CA LEU A 92 -1.30 3.54 -4.90
C LEU A 92 -2.29 4.61 -4.41
N MET A 93 -3.45 4.76 -5.06
CA MET A 93 -4.50 5.67 -4.61
C MET A 93 -5.06 5.25 -3.25
N CYS A 94 -5.31 3.95 -3.05
CA CYS A 94 -5.74 3.42 -1.76
C CYS A 94 -4.69 3.73 -0.67
N LEU A 95 -3.40 3.48 -0.96
CA LEU A 95 -2.30 3.86 -0.06
C LEU A 95 -2.37 5.34 0.32
N GLN A 96 -2.58 6.24 -0.64
CA GLN A 96 -2.67 7.68 -0.37
C GLN A 96 -3.85 8.01 0.56
N LYS A 97 -4.99 7.32 0.43
CA LYS A 97 -6.15 7.51 1.33
C LYS A 97 -5.92 7.00 2.75
N PHE A 98 -5.09 5.97 2.94
CA PHE A 98 -4.77 5.46 4.28
C PHE A 98 -3.59 6.19 4.95
N TYR A 99 -2.59 6.62 4.17
CA TYR A 99 -1.33 7.17 4.70
C TYR A 99 -1.09 8.67 4.44
N GLY A 100 -1.80 9.27 3.48
CA GLY A 100 -1.54 10.63 2.97
C GLY A 100 -2.80 11.49 2.87
N PHE A 101 -2.90 12.32 1.82
CA PHE A 101 -4.03 13.22 1.60
C PHE A 101 -5.34 12.42 1.42
N GLY A 102 -6.23 12.51 2.41
CA GLY A 102 -7.47 11.72 2.50
C GLY A 102 -7.53 10.73 3.67
N SER A 103 -6.48 10.67 4.50
CA SER A 103 -6.46 9.93 5.78
C SER A 103 -7.23 10.65 6.90
N GLU A 104 -8.07 11.64 6.57
CA GLU A 104 -8.93 12.35 7.52
C GLU A 104 -10.09 11.49 8.01
N SER A 105 -10.39 10.39 7.31
CA SER A 105 -11.31 9.36 7.81
C SER A 105 -10.74 8.73 9.08
N ALA A 106 -11.45 8.93 10.18
CA ALA A 106 -11.14 8.31 11.47
C ALA A 106 -11.11 6.77 11.35
N ASP A 107 -11.97 6.20 10.49
CA ASP A 107 -12.06 4.76 10.27
C ASP A 107 -10.84 4.21 9.53
N ARG A 108 -10.37 4.89 8.46
CA ARG A 108 -9.14 4.48 7.75
C ARG A 108 -7.93 4.52 8.66
N LYS A 109 -7.80 5.59 9.47
CA LYS A 109 -6.73 5.69 10.45
C LYS A 109 -6.82 4.60 11.50
N ARG A 110 -8.02 4.32 12.01
CA ARG A 110 -8.27 3.25 12.98
C ARG A 110 -7.86 1.89 12.41
N LEU A 111 -8.28 1.55 11.19
CA LEU A 111 -7.91 0.28 10.54
C LEU A 111 -6.41 0.12 10.38
N LEU A 112 -5.72 1.19 9.96
CA LEU A 112 -4.26 1.21 9.86
C LEU A 112 -3.60 0.95 11.23
N GLU A 113 -4.10 1.59 12.28
CA GLU A 113 -3.57 1.41 13.64
C GLU A 113 -3.84 0.01 14.20
N LEU A 114 -5.05 -0.53 13.99
CA LEU A 114 -5.41 -1.88 14.43
C LEU A 114 -4.51 -2.92 13.75
N PHE A 115 -4.38 -2.84 12.41
CA PHE A 115 -3.50 -3.74 11.67
C PHE A 115 -2.04 -3.61 12.13
N GLY A 116 -1.53 -2.38 12.19
CA GLY A 116 -0.13 -2.14 12.52
C GLY A 116 0.27 -2.55 13.94
N ARG A 117 -0.69 -2.75 14.84
CA ARG A 117 -0.47 -3.27 16.20
C ARG A 117 -0.75 -4.78 16.33
N GLY A 118 -1.22 -5.43 15.27
CA GLY A 118 -1.69 -6.82 15.33
C GLY A 118 -2.93 -6.98 16.20
N ASP A 119 -3.78 -5.95 16.28
CA ASP A 119 -4.97 -5.95 17.11
C ASP A 119 -6.03 -6.90 16.53
N PRO A 120 -6.57 -7.86 17.31
CA PRO A 120 -7.58 -8.81 16.82
C PRO A 120 -8.91 -8.16 16.44
N ALA A 121 -9.13 -6.88 16.79
CA ALA A 121 -10.28 -6.13 16.32
C ALA A 121 -10.16 -5.70 14.84
N PHE A 122 -8.99 -5.87 14.20
CA PHE A 122 -8.85 -5.66 12.76
C PHE A 122 -9.65 -6.72 11.97
N LYS A 123 -10.50 -6.26 11.06
CA LYS A 123 -11.29 -7.10 10.17
C LYS A 123 -11.02 -6.72 8.72
N VAL A 124 -10.87 -7.73 7.86
CA VAL A 124 -10.61 -7.52 6.43
C VAL A 124 -11.86 -6.99 5.73
N GLU A 125 -13.02 -7.37 6.22
CA GLU A 125 -14.33 -6.93 5.72
C GLU A 125 -14.47 -5.41 5.86
N ASP A 126 -14.18 -4.86 7.04
CA ASP A 126 -14.19 -3.42 7.31
C ASP A 126 -13.21 -2.67 6.37
N LEU A 127 -12.05 -3.27 6.06
CA LEU A 127 -11.09 -2.72 5.11
C LEU A 127 -11.61 -2.70 3.68
N VAL A 128 -12.29 -3.76 3.24
CA VAL A 128 -12.89 -3.83 1.90
C VAL A 128 -13.98 -2.77 1.78
N GLU A 129 -14.89 -2.68 2.75
CA GLU A 129 -15.95 -1.66 2.77
C GLU A 129 -15.38 -0.23 2.74
N GLU A 130 -14.33 0.06 3.53
CA GLU A 130 -13.67 1.37 3.53
C GLU A 130 -12.96 1.70 2.21
N THR A 131 -12.51 0.68 1.48
CA THR A 131 -11.88 0.84 0.17
C THR A 131 -12.91 1.06 -0.93
N GLU A 132 -14.06 0.38 -0.87
CA GLU A 132 -15.18 0.61 -1.79
C GLU A 132 -15.70 2.05 -1.72
N LYS A 133 -15.75 2.66 -0.54
CA LYS A 133 -16.12 4.08 -0.33
C LYS A 133 -15.16 5.09 -0.95
N ILE A 134 -14.02 4.67 -1.49
CA ILE A 134 -13.08 5.55 -2.19
C ILE A 134 -13.61 5.93 -3.58
N PHE A 135 -14.57 5.15 -4.11
CA PHE A 135 -15.17 5.27 -5.44
C PHE A 135 -16.69 5.41 -5.36
#